data_AF-A4EZ72-F1
#
_entry.id   AF-A4EZ72-F1
#
_cell.length_a   1.000
_cell.length_b   1.000
_cell.length_c   1.000
_cell.angle_alpha   90.00
_cell.angle_beta   90.00
_cell.angle_gamma   90.00
#
_symmetry.space_group_name_H-M   'P 1'
#
loop_
_entity.id
_entity.type
_entity.pdbx_description
1 polymer ?
#
loop_
_entity_poly.entity_id
_entity_poly.type
_entity_poly.pdbx_seq_one_letter_code
_entity_poly.pdbx_strand_id
1 'polypeptide(L)'
;MGGLSQASEITLFWIWLSGYLTIYLLLLCLSPRFRGDFLQWMTFRDPLGLRFWSRNFWFLIFTLAYFLIPAVLFASEQASG
;
A
#
# COMPACT_ATOMS: atom_id res chain seq x y z
N MET A 1 24.77 -2.58 22.06
CA MET A 1 24.61 -3.21 20.72
C MET A 1 23.14 -3.19 20.29
N GLY A 2 22.53 -2.00 20.14
CA GLY A 2 21.10 -1.86 19.77
C GLY A 2 20.84 -1.07 18.47
N GLY A 3 21.85 -0.37 17.92
CA GLY A 3 21.67 0.51 16.76
C GLY A 3 21.60 -0.20 15.41
N LEU A 4 22.17 -1.41 15.28
CA LEU A 4 22.16 -2.15 14.01
C LEU A 4 20.78 -2.77 13.71
N SER A 5 20.05 -3.24 14.74
CA SER A 5 18.71 -3.82 14.59
C SER A 5 17.69 -2.78 14.10
N GLN A 6 17.72 -1.58 14.69
CA GLN A 6 16.80 -0.51 14.34
C GLN A 6 17.06 0.05 12.94
N ALA A 7 18.33 0.18 12.55
CA ALA A 7 18.69 0.60 11.19
C ALA A 7 18.24 -0.42 10.13
N SER A 8 18.32 -1.72 10.42
CA SER A 8 17.83 -2.76 9.50
C SER A 8 16.31 -2.75 9.36
N GLU A 9 15.55 -2.56 10.44
CA GLU A 9 14.09 -2.49 10.40
C GLU A 9 13.60 -1.28 9.61
N ILE A 10 14.22 -0.11 9.81
CA ILE A 10 13.92 1.10 9.03
C ILE A 10 14.21 0.86 7.55
N THR A 11 15.34 0.22 7.23
CA THR A 11 15.71 -0.08 5.85
C THR A 11 14.71 -1.03 5.20
N LEU A 12 14.28 -2.09 5.91
CA LEU A 12 13.26 -3.03 5.43
C LEU A 12 11.92 -2.34 5.21
N PHE A 13 11.51 -1.43 6.10
CA PHE A 13 10.30 -0.63 5.93
C PHE A 13 10.36 0.22 4.65
N TRP A 14 11.49 0.90 4.38
CA TRP A 14 11.64 1.70 3.16
C TRP A 14 11.69 0.85 1.89
N ILE A 15 12.33 -0.32 1.94
CA ILE A 15 12.33 -1.26 0.81
C ILE A 15 10.90 -1.74 0.53
N TRP A 16 10.17 -2.14 1.55
CA TRP A 16 8.76 -2.55 1.43
C TRP A 16 7.89 -1.40 0.91
N LEU A 17 7.99 -0.20 1.48
CA LEU A 17 7.25 0.98 1.03
C LEU A 17 7.57 1.33 -0.43
N SER A 18 8.84 1.27 -0.82
CA SER A 18 9.26 1.55 -2.19
C SER A 18 8.76 0.50 -3.18
N GLY A 19 8.64 -0.76 -2.77
CA GLY A 19 7.99 -1.82 -3.56
C GLY A 19 6.52 -1.49 -3.85
N TYR A 20 5.76 -1.11 -2.81
CA TYR A 20 4.38 -0.64 -2.98
C TYR A 20 4.29 0.56 -3.92
N LEU A 21 5.13 1.59 -3.70
CA LEU A 21 5.16 2.80 -4.52
C LEU A 21 5.52 2.50 -5.98
N THR A 22 6.39 1.54 -6.24
CA THR A 22 6.77 1.15 -7.60
C THR A 22 5.59 0.56 -8.35
N ILE A 23 4.85 -0.38 -7.75
CA ILE A 23 3.65 -0.97 -8.35
C ILE A 23 2.57 0.10 -8.56
N TYR A 24 2.42 0.98 -7.58
CA TYR A 24 1.48 2.10 -7.64
C TYR A 24 1.80 3.08 -8.79
N LEU A 25 3.06 3.51 -8.92
CA LEU A 25 3.51 4.39 -10.01
C LEU A 25 3.39 3.70 -11.37
N LEU A 26 3.69 2.41 -11.44
CA LEU A 26 3.56 1.62 -12.66
C LEU A 26 2.09 1.56 -13.12
N LEU A 27 1.14 1.40 -12.20
CA LEU A 27 -0.28 1.49 -12.50
C LEU A 27 -0.71 2.89 -12.96
N LEU A 28 -0.17 3.95 -12.36
CA LEU A 28 -0.42 5.33 -12.80
C LEU A 28 0.12 5.62 -14.21
N CYS A 29 1.27 5.05 -14.56
CA CYS A 29 1.90 5.24 -15.86
C CYS A 29 1.26 4.40 -16.97
N LEU A 30 0.97 3.12 -16.70
CA LEU A 30 0.50 2.18 -17.72
C LEU A 30 -1.03 2.21 -17.92
N SER A 31 -1.79 2.55 -16.88
CA SER A 31 -3.26 2.55 -16.94
C SER A 31 -3.81 3.98 -16.93
N PRO A 32 -4.15 4.55 -18.11
CA PRO A 32 -4.78 5.86 -18.18
C PRO A 32 -6.12 5.90 -17.44
N ARG A 33 -6.80 4.76 -17.33
CA ARG A 33 -8.01 4.61 -16.52
C ARG A 33 -7.73 4.76 -15.02
N PHE A 34 -6.73 4.06 -14.50
CA PHE A 34 -6.31 4.15 -13.10
C PHE A 34 -5.92 5.59 -12.75
N ARG A 35 -5.12 6.23 -13.61
CA ARG A 35 -4.73 7.63 -13.46
C ARG A 35 -5.93 8.59 -13.44
N GLY A 36 -6.91 8.37 -14.32
CA GLY A 36 -8.12 9.19 -14.39
C GLY A 36 -8.99 9.08 -13.13
N ASP A 37 -9.22 7.86 -12.64
CA ASP A 37 -9.97 7.64 -11.40
C ASP A 37 -9.18 8.18 -10.17
N PHE A 38 -7.85 8.04 -10.14
CA PHE A 38 -6.99 8.61 -9.10
C PHE A 38 -7.04 10.13 -9.05
N LEU A 39 -6.97 10.80 -10.20
CA LEU A 39 -7.11 12.25 -10.26
C LEU A 39 -8.49 12.70 -9.77
N GLN A 40 -9.56 11.97 -10.07
CA GLN A 40 -10.89 12.28 -9.53
C GLN A 40 -10.94 12.16 -8.00
N TRP A 41 -10.27 11.15 -7.45
CA TRP A 41 -10.12 11.00 -6.00
C TRP A 41 -9.35 12.18 -5.39
N MET A 42 -8.17 12.54 -5.94
CA MET A 42 -7.35 13.68 -5.49
C MET A 42 -8.05 15.04 -5.64
N THR A 43 -8.87 15.21 -6.69
CA THR A 43 -9.61 16.46 -6.94
C THR A 43 -10.88 16.55 -6.10
N PHE A 44 -11.03 15.71 -5.06
CA PHE A 44 -12.21 15.64 -4.18
C PHE A 44 -13.55 15.44 -4.91
N ARG A 45 -13.54 15.01 -6.18
CA ARG A 45 -14.77 14.62 -6.90
C ARG A 45 -15.34 13.31 -6.37
N ASP A 46 -14.51 12.52 -5.72
CA ASP A 46 -14.89 11.34 -4.97
C ASP A 46 -14.20 11.38 -3.60
N PRO A 47 -14.73 12.08 -2.59
CA PRO A 47 -14.02 12.33 -1.32
C PRO A 47 -13.73 11.05 -0.53
N LEU A 48 -14.53 10.00 -0.73
CA LEU A 48 -14.36 8.72 -0.05
C LEU A 48 -13.54 7.72 -0.90
N GLY A 49 -13.21 8.06 -2.14
CA GLY A 49 -12.56 7.16 -3.09
C GLY A 49 -13.39 5.93 -3.44
N LEU A 50 -14.69 5.90 -3.13
CA LEU A 50 -15.52 4.70 -3.23
C LEU A 50 -15.65 4.22 -4.70
N ARG A 51 -15.77 5.15 -5.66
CA ARG A 51 -15.75 4.78 -7.08
C ARG A 51 -14.36 4.36 -7.52
N PHE A 52 -13.30 4.98 -7.01
CA PHE A 52 -11.93 4.57 -7.30
C PHE A 52 -11.69 3.13 -6.86
N TRP A 53 -12.03 2.77 -5.62
CA TRP A 53 -11.86 1.42 -5.08
C TRP A 53 -12.76 0.39 -5.77
N SER A 54 -14.03 0.73 -6.05
CA SER A 54 -14.96 -0.16 -6.76
C SER A 54 -14.51 -0.46 -8.19
N ARG A 55 -13.95 0.53 -8.91
CA ARG A 55 -13.43 0.35 -10.27
C ARG A 55 -12.07 -0.34 -10.31
N ASN A 56 -11.28 -0.21 -9.25
CA ASN A 56 -9.95 -0.77 -9.13
C ASN A 56 -9.92 -1.87 -8.05
N PHE A 57 -10.89 -2.77 -8.09
CA PHE A 57 -11.08 -3.81 -7.07
C PHE A 57 -9.84 -4.71 -6.89
N TRP A 58 -9.14 -5.05 -7.98
CA TRP A 58 -7.89 -5.81 -7.91
C TRP A 58 -6.77 -5.05 -7.18
N PHE A 59 -6.69 -3.72 -7.37
CA PHE A 59 -5.74 -2.88 -6.65
C PHE A 59 -6.13 -2.72 -5.17
N LEU A 60 -7.42 -2.67 -4.87
CA LEU A 60 -7.94 -2.72 -3.49
C LEU A 60 -7.50 -4.02 -2.80
N ILE A 61 -7.76 -5.18 -3.42
CA ILE A 61 -7.35 -6.48 -2.88
C ILE A 61 -5.84 -6.52 -2.68
N PHE A 62 -5.07 -6.08 -3.68
CA PHE A 62 -3.62 -6.02 -3.59
C PHE A 62 -3.17 -5.15 -2.41
N THR A 63 -3.71 -3.94 -2.29
CA THR A 63 -3.38 -3.02 -1.19
C THR A 63 -3.76 -3.62 0.16
N LEU A 64 -4.94 -4.20 0.28
CA LEU A 64 -5.35 -4.89 1.51
C LEU A 64 -4.40 -6.04 1.83
N ALA A 65 -4.10 -6.93 0.89
CA ALA A 65 -3.18 -8.03 1.13
C ALA A 65 -1.76 -7.55 1.52
N TYR A 66 -1.25 -6.53 0.82
CA TYR A 66 0.09 -5.99 1.02
C TYR A 66 0.31 -5.44 2.44
N PHE A 67 -0.72 -4.81 3.02
CA PHE A 67 -0.66 -4.22 4.37
C PHE A 67 -1.21 -5.16 5.45
N LEU A 68 -2.24 -5.95 5.16
CA LEU A 68 -2.92 -6.81 6.14
C LEU A 68 -2.11 -8.06 6.47
N ILE A 69 -1.44 -8.68 5.51
CA ILE A 69 -0.64 -9.90 5.76
C ILE A 69 0.48 -9.63 6.79
N PRO A 70 1.34 -8.60 6.62
CA PRO A 70 2.32 -8.26 7.64
C PRO A 70 1.66 -7.90 8.97
N ALA A 71 0.59 -7.09 8.96
CA ALA A 71 -0.09 -6.67 10.18
C ALA A 71 -0.65 -7.86 10.99
N VAL A 72 -1.24 -8.85 10.32
CA VAL A 72 -1.74 -10.08 10.95
C VAL A 72 -0.59 -10.92 11.48
N LEU A 73 0.50 -11.05 10.74
CA LEU A 73 1.70 -11.78 11.19
C LEU A 73 2.28 -11.12 12.46
N PHE A 74 2.50 -9.80 12.44
CA PHE A 74 2.99 -9.07 13.61
C PHE A 74 2.03 -9.11 14.81
N ALA A 75 0.71 -9.08 14.57
CA ALA A 75 -0.28 -9.23 15.62
C ALA A 75 -0.28 -10.65 16.20
N SER A 76 -0.09 -11.68 15.37
CA SER A 76 -0.05 -13.08 15.79
C SER A 76 1.20 -13.41 16.63
N GLU A 77 2.35 -12.80 16.33
CA GLU A 77 3.56 -12.96 17.14
C GLU A 77 3.40 -12.36 18.54
N GLN A 78 2.72 -11.21 18.66
CA GLN A 78 2.45 -10.59 19.97
C GLN A 78 1.43 -11.36 20.81
N ALA A 79 0.53 -12.14 20.19
CA ALA A 79 -0.45 -12.95 20.90
C ALA A 79 0.11 -14.30 21.40
N SER A 80 1.32 -14.68 20.96
CA SER A 80 1.96 -15.97 21.25
C SER A 80 3.06 -15.89 22.32
N GLY A 81 3.38 -14.67 22.78
CA GLY A 81 4.48 -14.36 23.71
C GLY A 81 4.04 -14.10 25.15
#